data_AF-A0A1U8CWS8-F1
#
_entry.id   AF-A0A1U8CWS8-F1
#
_cell.length_a   1.000
_cell.length_b   1.000
_cell.length_c   1.000
_cell.angle_alpha   90.00
_cell.angle_beta   90.00
_cell.angle_gamma   90.00
#
_symmetry.space_group_name_H-M   'P 1'
#
loop_
_entity.id
_entity.type
_entity.pdbx_description
1 polymer ?
#
loop_
_entity_poly.entity_id
_entity_poly.type
_entity_poly.pdbx_seq_one_letter_code
_entity_poly.pdbx_strand_id
1 'polypeptide(L)'
;MENSWQIVRRYSDFDLLNNSLQISALSLPLPPKKLIGNMEREFIAERQKGLQSYLDVITTNHILSNCELVKKFLDPNNYSVNYTEIALQHVSMFFRSEPKWEVVEPLKDIGWRIRKKYFLMKIKNQPKERLMLSWADLGPDKFLSDKELQCAVKLLSACSHPYIYKVTFATANESSALVIRPFNEKGTLKDLIYKAKPKEPFLKKYCNPKKIQGLELQQIKTFGRQILEVLKFLHEKGFPYGHLHSANVMLDGDACKLLDLENALLGLPSFYRSYFSQFRKINTLESIDVHCFGHLLYEMTYGRPPDSIPVDSFPPAPSLSVVSVLESILSCDAMKNGMPTVSRLLQMPLFSDVLLTNSEKPQFKIPTKLREALKIAKECIEKRLTEEQKLIHQHRRLTRAQSHHGSEEEKKRRKILARKKSKRSTFESGEEHSAKYSNSNNSAGSGASSPLTSPSSPTPPSTAEHASF
;
A
#
# COMPACT_ATOMS: atom_id res chain seq x y z
N MET A 1 -14.54 -21.29 6.74
CA MET A 1 -14.48 -20.62 5.43
C MET A 1 -13.10 -20.89 4.86
N GLU A 2 -13.02 -21.40 3.62
CA GLU A 2 -11.74 -21.57 2.94
C GLU A 2 -11.12 -20.18 2.70
N ASN A 3 -9.91 -19.95 3.23
CA ASN A 3 -9.23 -18.65 3.20
C ASN A 3 -8.48 -18.43 1.87
N SER A 4 -9.10 -18.84 0.76
CA SER A 4 -8.59 -18.64 -0.59
C SER A 4 -9.67 -17.98 -1.43
N TRP A 5 -9.29 -16.95 -2.16
CA TRP A 5 -10.14 -16.33 -3.16
C TRP A 5 -9.66 -16.78 -4.53
N GLN A 6 -10.60 -17.09 -5.42
CA GLN A 6 -10.29 -17.54 -6.77
C GLN A 6 -10.51 -16.40 -7.75
N ILE A 7 -9.54 -16.22 -8.65
CA ILE A 7 -9.66 -15.26 -9.75
C ILE A 7 -10.02 -16.03 -11.01
N VAL A 8 -11.17 -15.71 -11.59
CA VAL A 8 -11.59 -16.26 -12.88
C VAL A 8 -11.28 -15.24 -13.97
N ARG A 9 -10.16 -15.47 -14.67
CA ARG A 9 -9.64 -14.62 -15.75
C ARG A 9 -9.09 -15.46 -16.89
N ARG A 10 -9.25 -14.97 -18.12
CA ARG A 10 -8.62 -15.57 -19.31
C ARG A 10 -7.17 -15.12 -19.38
N TYR A 11 -6.33 -15.91 -20.05
CA TYR A 11 -4.94 -15.52 -20.31
C TYR A 11 -4.85 -14.15 -21.02
N SER A 12 -5.77 -13.83 -21.93
CA SER A 12 -5.83 -12.52 -22.59
C SER A 12 -5.98 -11.36 -21.60
N ASP A 13 -6.67 -11.57 -20.48
CA ASP A 13 -6.86 -10.53 -19.47
C ASP A 13 -5.53 -10.27 -18.73
N PHE A 14 -4.76 -11.32 -18.45
CA PHE A 14 -3.42 -11.20 -17.89
C PHE A 14 -2.44 -10.52 -18.85
N ASP A 15 -2.52 -10.84 -20.14
CA ASP A 15 -1.73 -10.20 -21.20
C ASP A 15 -2.03 -8.69 -21.28
N LEU A 16 -3.31 -8.30 -21.25
CA LEU A 16 -3.74 -6.89 -21.21
C LEU A 16 -3.27 -6.16 -19.95
N LEU A 17 -3.38 -6.80 -18.78
CA LEU A 17 -2.86 -6.25 -17.53
C LEU A 17 -1.35 -6.05 -17.62
N ASN A 18 -0.60 -7.06 -18.06
CA ASN A 18 0.85 -7.01 -18.18
C ASN A 18 1.31 -5.90 -19.13
N ASN A 19 0.62 -5.73 -20.27
CA ASN A 19 0.87 -4.65 -21.22
C ASN A 19 0.64 -3.27 -20.57
N SER A 20 -0.45 -3.13 -19.80
CA SER A 20 -0.75 -1.89 -19.07
C SER A 20 0.27 -1.59 -17.98
N LEU A 21 0.86 -2.63 -17.36
CA LEU A 21 1.89 -2.49 -16.32
C LEU A 21 3.30 -2.24 -16.86
N GLN A 22 3.53 -2.30 -18.18
CA GLN A 22 4.86 -2.02 -18.76
C GLN A 22 5.38 -0.62 -18.42
N ILE A 23 4.49 0.34 -18.14
CA ILE A 23 4.87 1.67 -17.66
C ILE A 23 5.71 1.65 -16.37
N SER A 24 5.58 0.60 -15.56
CA SER A 24 6.37 0.38 -14.34
C SER A 24 7.83 0.02 -14.62
N ALA A 25 8.15 -0.39 -15.85
CA ALA A 25 9.43 -0.93 -16.28
C ALA A 25 9.93 -2.13 -15.44
N LEU A 26 9.04 -2.82 -14.72
CA LEU A 26 9.35 -4.05 -14.00
C LEU A 26 9.31 -5.25 -14.96
N SER A 27 10.25 -6.17 -14.78
CA SER A 27 10.23 -7.46 -15.48
C SER A 27 9.25 -8.40 -14.80
N LEU A 28 8.00 -8.41 -15.26
CA LEU A 28 6.95 -9.26 -14.70
C LEU A 28 6.94 -10.66 -15.36
N PRO A 29 6.83 -11.75 -14.59
CA PRO A 29 6.97 -13.12 -15.11
C PRO A 29 5.66 -13.64 -15.73
N LEU A 30 5.17 -12.99 -16.79
CA LEU A 30 3.99 -13.48 -17.51
C LEU A 30 4.37 -14.76 -18.30
N PRO A 31 3.70 -15.91 -18.09
CA PRO A 31 3.98 -17.13 -18.85
C PRO A 31 3.69 -16.93 -20.34
N PRO A 32 4.45 -17.55 -21.26
CA PRO A 32 4.34 -17.28 -22.69
C PRO A 32 3.04 -17.79 -23.34
N LYS A 33 2.69 -17.19 -24.48
CA LYS A 33 1.68 -17.72 -25.40
C LYS A 33 2.20 -19.02 -26.02
N LYS A 34 1.30 -20.00 -26.20
CA LYS A 34 1.57 -21.29 -26.86
C LYS A 34 0.50 -21.46 -27.93
N LEU A 35 0.91 -21.68 -29.18
CA LEU A 35 0.02 -21.73 -30.35
C LEU A 35 -0.44 -23.16 -30.69
N ILE A 36 0.36 -24.17 -30.37
CA ILE A 36 0.09 -25.60 -30.62
C ILE A 36 0.10 -26.33 -29.27
N GLY A 37 -0.86 -27.23 -29.00
CA GLY A 37 -0.94 -27.94 -27.72
C GLY A 37 -1.32 -27.03 -26.54
N ASN A 38 -2.08 -25.96 -26.80
CA ASN A 38 -2.51 -24.98 -25.79
C ASN A 38 -3.67 -25.48 -24.90
N MET A 39 -4.30 -26.60 -25.27
CA MET A 39 -5.35 -27.29 -24.52
C MET A 39 -4.86 -28.57 -23.83
N GLU A 40 -3.57 -28.91 -23.95
CA GLU A 40 -2.97 -30.04 -23.24
C GLU A 40 -3.07 -29.81 -21.73
N ARG A 41 -3.50 -30.85 -20.99
CA ARG A 41 -3.78 -30.75 -19.56
C ARG A 41 -2.55 -30.33 -18.76
N GLU A 42 -1.39 -30.89 -19.11
CA GLU A 42 -0.10 -30.59 -18.50
C GLU A 42 0.25 -29.12 -18.70
N PHE A 43 0.07 -28.60 -19.92
CA PHE A 43 0.35 -27.22 -20.25
C PHE A 43 -0.60 -26.23 -19.54
N ILE A 44 -1.90 -26.56 -19.46
CA ILE A 44 -2.86 -25.75 -18.71
C ILE A 44 -2.44 -25.66 -17.24
N ALA A 45 -2.07 -26.79 -16.62
CA ALA A 45 -1.63 -26.83 -15.22
C ALA A 45 -0.34 -26.02 -15.00
N GLU A 46 0.64 -26.14 -15.90
CA GLU A 46 1.86 -25.36 -15.88
C GLU A 46 1.57 -23.85 -16.00
N ARG A 47 0.72 -23.47 -16.95
CA ARG A 47 0.33 -22.07 -17.14
C ARG A 47 -0.42 -21.51 -15.94
N GLN A 48 -1.32 -22.28 -15.32
CA GLN A 48 -2.02 -21.86 -14.10
C GLN A 48 -1.01 -21.56 -12.98
N LYS A 49 0.01 -22.41 -12.80
CA LYS A 49 1.10 -22.16 -11.83
C LYS A 49 1.89 -20.90 -12.18
N GLY A 50 2.21 -20.68 -13.46
CA GLY A 50 2.88 -19.48 -13.94
C GLY A 50 2.06 -18.20 -13.69
N LEU A 51 0.75 -18.25 -13.94
CA LEU A 51 -0.16 -17.13 -13.68
C LEU A 51 -0.31 -16.85 -12.18
N GLN A 52 -0.30 -17.87 -11.32
CA GLN A 52 -0.26 -17.68 -9.88
C GLN A 52 1.03 -16.95 -9.45
N SER A 53 2.19 -17.37 -9.96
CA SER A 53 3.45 -16.69 -9.67
C SER A 53 3.46 -15.23 -10.14
N TYR A 54 2.85 -14.93 -11.29
CA TYR A 54 2.64 -13.56 -11.76
C TYR A 54 1.79 -12.75 -10.77
N LEU A 55 0.69 -13.32 -10.28
CA LEU A 55 -0.17 -12.68 -9.26
C LEU A 55 0.59 -12.43 -7.96
N ASP A 56 1.37 -13.40 -7.49
CA ASP A 56 2.16 -13.28 -6.26
C ASP A 56 3.15 -12.11 -6.37
N VAL A 57 3.83 -11.96 -7.52
CA VAL A 57 4.76 -10.85 -7.77
C VAL A 57 4.06 -9.50 -7.74
N ILE A 58 2.97 -9.33 -8.48
CA ILE A 58 2.29 -8.01 -8.55
C ILE A 58 1.58 -7.65 -7.23
N THR A 59 1.11 -8.65 -6.46
CA THR A 59 0.42 -8.42 -5.19
C THR A 59 1.37 -8.22 -4.02
N THR A 60 2.59 -8.76 -4.09
CA THR A 60 3.64 -8.52 -3.09
C THR A 60 4.32 -7.16 -3.28
N ASN A 61 4.37 -6.63 -4.51
CA ASN A 61 4.88 -5.29 -4.75
C ASN A 61 3.90 -4.21 -4.22
N HIS A 62 4.33 -3.41 -3.25
CA HIS A 62 3.47 -2.41 -2.58
C HIS A 62 2.88 -1.36 -3.54
N ILE A 63 3.62 -0.92 -4.56
CA ILE A 63 3.13 0.08 -5.51
C ILE A 63 2.12 -0.55 -6.47
N LEU A 64 2.44 -1.71 -7.04
CA LEU A 64 1.57 -2.40 -7.99
C LEU A 64 0.28 -2.88 -7.32
N SER A 65 0.34 -3.46 -6.13
CA SER A 65 -0.83 -3.99 -5.42
C SER A 65 -1.85 -2.92 -5.02
N ASN A 66 -1.42 -1.65 -4.97
CA ASN A 66 -2.26 -0.49 -4.68
C ASN A 66 -2.65 0.32 -5.92
N CYS A 67 -2.17 -0.03 -7.12
CA CYS A 67 -2.53 0.69 -8.34
C CYS A 67 -3.90 0.26 -8.88
N GLU A 68 -4.56 1.18 -9.58
CA GLU A 68 -5.91 0.97 -10.13
C GLU A 68 -6.00 -0.24 -11.06
N LEU A 69 -4.98 -0.43 -11.91
CA LEU A 69 -4.92 -1.53 -12.88
C LEU A 69 -5.01 -2.91 -12.20
N VAL A 70 -4.23 -3.12 -11.14
CA VAL A 70 -4.21 -4.38 -10.41
C VAL A 70 -5.49 -4.53 -9.59
N LYS A 71 -5.91 -3.49 -8.86
CA LYS A 71 -7.15 -3.56 -8.06
C LYS A 71 -8.38 -3.90 -8.91
N LYS A 72 -8.52 -3.27 -10.09
CA LYS A 72 -9.59 -3.56 -11.05
C LYS A 72 -9.50 -4.96 -11.66
N PHE A 73 -8.28 -5.46 -11.90
CA PHE A 73 -8.10 -6.82 -12.38
C PHE A 73 -8.53 -7.86 -11.34
N LEU A 74 -8.18 -7.64 -10.06
CA LEU A 74 -8.51 -8.53 -8.95
C LEU A 74 -9.99 -8.47 -8.56
N ASP A 75 -10.57 -7.26 -8.55
CA ASP A 75 -11.93 -7.01 -8.09
C ASP A 75 -12.62 -5.95 -8.98
N PRO A 76 -13.13 -6.36 -10.15
CA PRO A 76 -13.68 -5.44 -11.13
C PRO A 76 -14.97 -4.77 -10.66
N ASN A 77 -15.70 -5.40 -9.73
CA ASN A 77 -16.98 -4.90 -9.25
C ASN A 77 -16.77 -3.67 -8.36
N ASN A 78 -15.86 -3.78 -7.40
CA ASN A 78 -15.57 -2.68 -6.47
C ASN A 78 -14.67 -1.58 -7.07
N TYR A 79 -13.98 -1.85 -8.19
CA TYR A 79 -13.12 -0.90 -8.91
C TYR A 79 -13.61 -0.63 -10.35
N SER A 80 -14.93 -0.66 -10.55
CA SER A 80 -15.60 -0.37 -11.83
C SER A 80 -15.70 1.13 -12.13
N VAL A 81 -15.67 1.96 -11.10
CA VAL A 81 -15.96 3.39 -11.14
C VAL A 81 -14.85 4.20 -11.83
N ASN A 82 -15.21 5.10 -12.74
CA ASN A 82 -14.30 6.04 -13.37
C ASN A 82 -14.12 7.30 -12.50
N TYR A 83 -13.21 7.25 -11.53
CA TYR A 83 -12.95 8.38 -10.63
C TYR A 83 -12.42 9.63 -11.35
N THR A 84 -11.81 9.50 -12.52
CA THR A 84 -11.34 10.66 -13.30
C THR A 84 -12.51 11.48 -13.83
N GLU A 85 -13.55 10.80 -14.31
CA GLU A 85 -14.77 11.44 -14.83
C GLU A 85 -15.59 12.09 -13.71
N ILE A 86 -15.75 11.40 -12.57
CA ILE A 86 -16.39 11.96 -11.38
C ILE A 86 -15.65 13.21 -10.90
N ALA A 87 -14.31 13.14 -10.80
CA ALA A 87 -13.49 14.27 -10.41
C ALA A 87 -13.68 15.45 -11.37
N LEU A 88 -13.63 15.20 -12.69
CA LEU A 88 -13.84 16.23 -13.71
C LEU A 88 -15.22 16.89 -13.58
N GLN A 89 -16.27 16.12 -13.32
CA GLN A 89 -17.63 16.65 -13.13
C GLN A 89 -17.69 17.56 -11.89
N HIS A 90 -17.20 17.09 -10.74
CA HIS A 90 -17.23 17.85 -9.48
C HIS A 90 -16.40 19.13 -9.58
N VAL A 91 -15.20 19.02 -10.15
CA VAL A 91 -14.28 20.15 -10.37
C VAL A 91 -14.88 21.16 -11.36
N SER A 92 -15.55 20.70 -12.41
CA SER A 92 -16.24 21.58 -13.37
C SER A 92 -17.41 22.34 -12.72
N MET A 93 -18.21 21.68 -11.88
CA MET A 93 -19.28 22.34 -11.13
C MET A 93 -18.72 23.42 -10.20
N PHE A 94 -17.63 23.13 -9.50
CA PHE A 94 -16.94 24.09 -8.64
C PHE A 94 -16.46 25.34 -9.40
N PHE A 95 -15.85 25.20 -10.58
CA PHE A 95 -15.40 26.35 -11.36
C PHE A 95 -16.53 27.19 -11.97
N ARG A 96 -17.74 26.64 -12.11
CA ARG A 96 -18.91 27.44 -12.48
C ARG A 96 -19.28 28.43 -11.38
N SER A 97 -19.13 28.04 -10.11
CA SER A 97 -19.36 28.94 -8.96
C SER A 97 -18.16 29.85 -8.65
N GLU A 98 -16.94 29.46 -9.03
CA GLU A 98 -15.71 30.18 -8.71
C GLU A 98 -14.95 30.58 -9.99
N PRO A 99 -15.37 31.67 -10.68
CA PRO A 99 -14.86 32.02 -12.01
C PRO A 99 -13.41 32.51 -12.02
N LYS A 100 -12.75 32.63 -10.86
CA LYS A 100 -11.36 33.10 -10.69
C LYS A 100 -10.32 32.14 -11.28
N TRP A 101 -10.61 30.85 -11.29
CA TRP A 101 -9.68 29.80 -11.70
C TRP A 101 -10.09 29.15 -13.02
N GLU A 102 -9.12 28.58 -13.71
CA GLU A 102 -9.32 27.85 -14.96
C GLU A 102 -8.42 26.60 -14.97
N VAL A 103 -9.01 25.45 -15.34
CA VAL A 103 -8.25 24.20 -15.53
C VAL A 103 -7.38 24.34 -16.78
N VAL A 104 -6.11 24.00 -16.65
CA VAL A 104 -5.18 23.89 -17.77
C VAL A 104 -5.21 22.45 -18.31
N GLU A 105 -4.95 21.47 -17.46
CA GLU A 105 -4.92 20.06 -17.85
C GLU A 105 -5.15 19.13 -16.64
N PRO A 106 -5.73 17.93 -16.82
CA PRO A 106 -5.69 16.88 -15.82
C PRO A 106 -4.27 16.30 -15.72
N LEU A 107 -3.74 16.20 -14.50
CA LEU A 107 -2.46 15.58 -14.21
C LEU A 107 -2.69 14.07 -13.95
N LYS A 108 -2.67 13.30 -15.04
CA LYS A 108 -3.02 11.87 -15.02
C LYS A 108 -1.98 11.05 -14.26
N ASP A 109 -2.47 10.25 -13.30
CA ASP A 109 -1.73 9.21 -12.60
C ASP A 109 -0.43 9.66 -11.91
N ILE A 110 -0.31 10.93 -11.53
CA ILE A 110 0.90 11.46 -10.87
C ILE A 110 1.04 11.00 -9.40
N GLY A 111 -0.05 10.50 -8.81
CA GLY A 111 -0.12 10.00 -7.43
C GLY A 111 -0.51 8.52 -7.38
N TRP A 112 -0.37 7.91 -6.20
CA TRP A 112 -0.61 6.48 -5.99
C TRP A 112 -2.04 6.13 -5.60
N ARG A 113 -2.83 7.10 -5.12
CA ARG A 113 -4.19 6.87 -4.64
C ARG A 113 -5.18 6.85 -5.80
N ILE A 114 -5.91 5.74 -5.94
CA ILE A 114 -6.94 5.56 -6.98
C ILE A 114 -7.99 6.68 -6.93
N ARG A 115 -8.46 7.03 -5.73
CA ARG A 115 -9.54 7.99 -5.49
C ARG A 115 -9.08 9.45 -5.28
N LYS A 116 -7.82 9.78 -5.57
CA LYS A 116 -7.30 11.16 -5.52
C LYS A 116 -6.83 11.57 -6.91
N LYS A 117 -7.44 12.61 -7.48
CA LYS A 117 -7.16 13.10 -8.83
C LYS A 117 -6.61 14.52 -8.77
N TYR A 118 -5.78 14.87 -9.74
CA TYR A 118 -5.01 16.11 -9.74
C TYR A 118 -5.23 16.89 -11.04
N PHE A 119 -5.29 18.21 -10.93
CA PHE A 119 -5.50 19.11 -12.06
C PHE A 119 -4.54 20.28 -11.95
N LEU A 120 -3.85 20.58 -13.06
CA LEU A 120 -3.10 21.80 -13.20
C LEU A 120 -4.07 22.92 -13.56
N MET A 121 -3.90 24.07 -12.92
CA MET A 121 -4.75 25.24 -13.17
C MET A 121 -3.95 26.53 -13.16
N LYS A 122 -4.63 27.62 -13.52
CA LYS A 122 -4.13 28.99 -13.46
C LYS A 122 -5.20 29.91 -12.88
N ILE A 123 -4.77 31.07 -12.42
CA ILE A 123 -5.66 32.19 -12.12
C ILE A 123 -5.89 32.95 -13.42
N LYS A 124 -7.15 33.23 -13.80
CA LYS A 124 -7.46 33.90 -15.09
C LYS A 124 -6.71 35.20 -15.28
N ASN A 125 -6.63 36.01 -14.21
CA ASN A 125 -5.96 37.31 -14.24
C ASN A 125 -4.45 37.23 -13.96
N GLN A 126 -3.91 36.06 -13.63
CA GLN A 126 -2.47 35.84 -13.36
C GLN A 126 -2.01 34.53 -14.03
N PRO A 127 -1.99 34.47 -15.37
CA PRO A 127 -1.80 33.21 -16.10
C PRO A 127 -0.40 32.61 -15.96
N LYS A 128 0.56 33.33 -15.38
CA LYS A 128 1.90 32.80 -15.06
C LYS A 128 1.91 31.98 -13.76
N GLU A 129 0.98 32.23 -12.84
CA GLU A 129 0.89 31.47 -11.60
C GLU A 129 0.17 30.14 -11.87
N ARG A 130 0.88 29.04 -11.62
CA ARG A 130 0.36 27.68 -11.75
C ARG A 130 -0.05 27.19 -10.37
N LEU A 131 -1.26 26.63 -10.28
CA LEU A 131 -1.75 25.99 -9.06
C LEU A 131 -2.06 24.53 -9.36
N MET A 132 -2.05 23.72 -8.30
CA MET A 132 -2.48 22.33 -8.32
C MET A 132 -3.76 22.20 -7.51
N LEU A 133 -4.80 21.66 -8.13
CA LEU A 133 -5.98 21.17 -7.42
C LEU A 133 -5.85 19.68 -7.23
N SER A 134 -6.11 19.24 -6.01
CA SER A 134 -6.37 17.85 -5.68
C SER A 134 -7.83 17.66 -5.29
N TRP A 135 -8.49 16.73 -5.95
CA TRP A 135 -9.82 16.25 -5.60
C TRP A 135 -9.69 14.85 -4.99
N ALA A 136 -10.43 14.57 -3.93
CA ALA A 136 -10.52 13.22 -3.37
C ALA A 136 -11.93 12.92 -2.86
N ASP A 137 -12.34 11.67 -3.09
CA ASP A 137 -13.51 11.04 -2.46
C ASP A 137 -13.23 10.72 -0.97
N LEU A 138 -14.27 10.40 -0.21
CA LEU A 138 -14.14 10.03 1.19
C LEU A 138 -13.61 8.59 1.34
N GLY A 139 -12.80 8.37 2.37
CA GLY A 139 -12.22 7.08 2.70
C GLY A 139 -12.85 6.44 3.93
N PRO A 140 -12.45 5.19 4.24
CA PRO A 140 -13.08 4.39 5.29
C PRO A 140 -12.79 4.88 6.72
N ASP A 141 -11.87 5.83 6.90
CA ASP A 141 -11.56 6.47 8.18
C ASP A 141 -12.28 7.83 8.34
N LYS A 142 -13.29 8.13 7.53
CA LYS A 142 -14.07 9.37 7.63
C LYS A 142 -15.08 9.24 8.76
N PHE A 143 -14.71 9.75 9.93
CA PHE A 143 -15.56 9.73 11.13
C PHE A 143 -16.18 11.09 11.50
N LEU A 144 -15.74 12.18 10.86
CA LEU A 144 -16.36 13.50 11.05
C LEU A 144 -17.76 13.54 10.41
N SER A 145 -18.71 14.25 11.03
CA SER A 145 -19.95 14.61 10.33
C SER A 145 -19.67 15.54 9.15
N ASP A 146 -20.59 15.64 8.19
CA ASP A 146 -20.35 16.45 6.98
C ASP A 146 -20.13 17.94 7.31
N LYS A 147 -20.84 18.44 8.31
CA LYS A 147 -20.67 19.81 8.82
C LYS A 147 -19.29 20.02 9.45
N GLU A 148 -18.82 19.07 10.26
CA GLU A 148 -17.50 19.15 10.89
C GLU A 148 -16.37 18.99 9.86
N LEU A 149 -16.53 18.08 8.89
CA LEU A 149 -15.61 17.90 7.79
C LEU A 149 -15.47 19.18 6.97
N GLN A 150 -16.59 19.81 6.58
CA GLN A 150 -16.56 21.06 5.84
C GLN A 150 -15.86 22.17 6.62
N CYS A 151 -16.12 22.29 7.92
CA CYS A 151 -15.41 23.23 8.79
C CYS A 151 -13.91 22.93 8.88
N ALA A 152 -13.51 21.67 9.06
CA ALA A 152 -12.11 21.26 9.19
C ALA A 152 -11.32 21.49 7.90
N VAL A 153 -11.88 21.10 6.76
CA VAL A 153 -11.23 21.27 5.44
C VAL A 153 -11.08 22.76 5.12
N LYS A 154 -12.11 23.59 5.37
CA LYS A 154 -12.00 25.05 5.17
C LYS A 154 -10.93 25.68 6.06
N LEU A 155 -10.70 25.16 7.27
CA LEU A 155 -9.70 25.68 8.20
C LEU A 155 -8.25 25.51 7.69
N LEU A 156 -8.00 24.58 6.76
CA LEU A 156 -6.66 24.32 6.23
C LEU A 156 -6.04 25.54 5.55
N SER A 157 -6.84 26.39 4.89
CA SER A 157 -6.34 27.63 4.26
C SER A 157 -5.95 28.72 5.27
N ALA A 158 -6.41 28.60 6.52
CA ALA A 158 -6.06 29.50 7.62
C ALA A 158 -4.86 29.02 8.45
N CYS A 159 -4.30 27.83 8.15
CA CYS A 159 -3.11 27.33 8.81
C CYS A 159 -1.86 28.04 8.27
N SER A 160 -1.13 28.74 9.16
CA SER A 160 0.19 29.31 8.86
C SER A 160 1.24 28.57 9.66
N HIS A 161 2.18 27.92 8.98
CA HIS A 161 3.31 27.26 9.61
C HIS A 161 4.47 27.25 8.62
N PRO A 162 5.71 27.58 9.05
CA PRO A 162 6.86 27.72 8.15
C PRO A 162 7.18 26.46 7.33
N TYR A 163 6.84 25.30 7.88
CA TYR A 163 7.07 23.97 7.28
C TYR A 163 5.78 23.21 6.92
N ILE A 164 4.62 23.86 6.82
CA ILE A 164 3.42 23.27 6.20
C ILE A 164 3.21 23.93 4.86
N TYR A 165 2.97 23.14 3.81
CA TYR A 165 2.82 23.69 2.47
C TYR A 165 1.47 24.38 2.32
N LYS A 166 1.51 25.63 1.81
CA LYS A 166 0.36 26.53 1.80
C LYS A 166 -0.84 25.94 1.07
N VAL A 167 -2.00 26.04 1.71
CA VAL A 167 -3.31 25.79 1.10
C VAL A 167 -3.90 27.14 0.69
N THR A 168 -4.07 27.35 -0.61
CA THR A 168 -4.68 28.57 -1.15
C THR A 168 -6.20 28.56 -0.96
N PHE A 169 -6.81 27.39 -1.13
CA PHE A 169 -8.25 27.20 -0.98
C PHE A 169 -8.55 25.74 -0.65
N ALA A 170 -9.59 25.51 0.14
CA ALA A 170 -10.07 24.17 0.44
C ALA A 170 -11.58 24.18 0.72
N THR A 171 -12.28 23.20 0.18
CA THR A 171 -13.71 22.99 0.45
C THR A 171 -14.04 21.49 0.44
N ALA A 172 -15.10 21.12 1.13
CA ALA A 172 -15.64 19.76 1.14
C ALA A 172 -17.16 19.79 1.03
N ASN A 173 -17.70 18.68 0.55
CA ASN A 173 -19.12 18.36 0.55
C ASN A 173 -19.32 16.94 1.15
N GLU A 174 -20.54 16.42 1.08
CA GLU A 174 -20.93 15.11 1.62
C GLU A 174 -20.21 13.91 0.99
N SER A 175 -19.58 14.07 -0.18
CA SER A 175 -18.96 12.97 -0.93
C SER A 175 -17.50 13.19 -1.30
N SER A 176 -16.95 14.40 -1.15
CA SER A 176 -15.59 14.70 -1.61
C SER A 176 -15.04 15.99 -1.03
N ALA A 177 -13.74 16.20 -1.23
CA ALA A 177 -13.10 17.48 -1.01
C ALA A 177 -12.20 17.90 -2.17
N LEU A 178 -11.99 19.21 -2.24
CA LEU A 178 -11.18 19.89 -3.22
C LEU A 178 -10.23 20.82 -2.48
N VAL A 179 -8.93 20.70 -2.77
CA VAL A 179 -7.88 21.53 -2.18
C VAL A 179 -7.01 22.11 -3.30
N ILE A 180 -6.75 23.40 -3.25
CA ILE A 180 -5.92 24.14 -4.21
C ILE A 180 -4.67 24.66 -3.51
N ARG A 181 -3.51 24.44 -4.13
CA ARG A 181 -2.19 24.87 -3.65
C ARG A 181 -1.36 25.45 -4.80
N PRO A 182 -0.33 26.25 -4.53
CA PRO A 182 0.67 26.58 -5.56
C PRO A 182 1.26 25.30 -6.17
N PHE A 183 1.46 25.28 -7.48
CA PHE A 183 2.14 24.18 -8.15
C PHE A 183 3.65 24.38 -8.03
N ASN A 184 4.38 23.30 -7.78
CA ASN A 184 5.83 23.33 -7.62
C ASN A 184 6.51 22.47 -8.69
N GLU A 185 7.24 23.12 -9.59
CA GLU A 185 7.97 22.46 -10.68
C GLU A 185 9.14 21.58 -10.19
N LYS A 186 9.65 21.79 -8.97
CA LYS A 186 10.68 20.93 -8.36
C LYS A 186 10.11 19.64 -7.79
N GLY A 187 8.81 19.62 -7.48
CA GLY A 187 8.11 18.47 -6.91
C GLY A 187 8.45 18.18 -5.46
N THR A 188 8.21 16.92 -5.09
CA THR A 188 8.30 16.41 -3.74
C THR A 188 9.70 15.90 -3.43
N LEU A 189 9.97 15.65 -2.15
CA LEU A 189 11.18 14.98 -1.71
C LEU A 189 11.36 13.61 -2.36
N LYS A 190 10.26 12.89 -2.66
CA LYS A 190 10.33 11.64 -3.43
C LYS A 190 10.81 11.86 -4.86
N ASP A 191 10.34 12.91 -5.52
CA ASP A 191 10.81 13.23 -6.88
C ASP A 191 12.33 13.55 -6.88
N LEU A 192 12.83 14.24 -5.83
CA LEU A 192 14.27 14.50 -5.66
C LEU A 192 15.10 13.21 -5.47
N ILE A 193 14.66 12.31 -4.58
CA ILE A 193 15.38 11.06 -4.29
C ILE A 193 15.46 10.16 -5.53
N TYR A 194 14.36 10.08 -6.30
CA TYR A 194 14.24 9.20 -7.47
C TYR A 194 14.60 9.91 -8.79
N LYS A 195 15.09 11.15 -8.73
CA LYS A 195 15.43 11.99 -9.90
C LYS A 195 14.31 12.05 -10.93
N ALA A 196 13.08 12.14 -10.45
CA ALA A 196 11.86 12.06 -11.25
C ALA A 196 11.30 13.44 -11.57
N LYS A 197 10.50 13.54 -12.64
CA LYS A 197 9.80 14.77 -13.00
C LYS A 197 8.40 14.78 -12.38
N PRO A 198 7.94 15.87 -11.73
CA PRO A 198 6.72 15.81 -10.92
C PRO A 198 5.45 15.39 -11.67
N LYS A 199 5.32 15.82 -12.93
CA LYS A 199 4.16 15.53 -13.80
C LYS A 199 4.16 14.15 -14.44
N GLU A 200 5.23 13.36 -14.33
CA GLU A 200 5.25 12.01 -14.89
C GLU A 200 4.37 11.03 -14.07
N PRO A 201 3.81 9.98 -14.70
CA PRO A 201 2.99 8.98 -14.00
C PRO A 201 3.74 8.28 -12.87
N PHE A 202 3.08 8.09 -11.73
CA PHE A 202 3.61 7.53 -10.49
C PHE A 202 4.33 6.20 -10.69
N LEU A 203 3.71 5.28 -11.45
CA LEU A 203 4.28 3.95 -11.73
C LEU A 203 5.61 4.06 -12.47
N LYS A 204 5.71 4.99 -13.44
CA LYS A 204 6.95 5.25 -14.19
C LYS A 204 8.05 5.80 -13.29
N LYS A 205 7.69 6.69 -12.36
CA LYS A 205 8.64 7.36 -11.47
C LYS A 205 9.25 6.41 -10.43
N TYR A 206 8.44 5.51 -9.87
CA TYR A 206 8.76 4.87 -8.59
C TYR A 206 8.80 3.34 -8.59
N CYS A 207 8.30 2.65 -9.63
CA CYS A 207 8.35 1.19 -9.64
C CYS A 207 9.75 0.63 -9.94
N ASN A 208 10.45 1.19 -10.92
CA ASN A 208 11.80 0.77 -11.31
C ASN A 208 12.65 1.98 -11.75
N PRO A 209 13.04 2.85 -10.80
CA PRO A 209 13.80 4.06 -11.13
C PRO A 209 15.20 3.73 -11.66
N LYS A 210 15.61 4.42 -12.74
CA LYS A 210 16.97 4.26 -13.31
C LYS A 210 18.07 4.87 -12.44
N LYS A 211 17.72 5.89 -11.66
CA LYS A 211 18.63 6.61 -10.76
C LYS A 211 17.92 6.85 -9.44
N ILE A 212 18.62 6.55 -8.36
CA ILE A 212 18.20 6.86 -6.99
C ILE A 212 19.38 7.48 -6.27
N GLN A 213 19.10 8.44 -5.38
CA GLN A 213 20.14 9.08 -4.59
C GLN A 213 19.58 9.46 -3.22
N GLY A 214 20.20 8.93 -2.16
CA GLY A 214 20.00 9.44 -0.80
C GLY A 214 20.46 10.89 -0.68
N LEU A 215 20.05 11.54 0.40
CA LEU A 215 20.39 12.93 0.68
C LEU A 215 21.74 13.04 1.40
N GLU A 216 22.34 14.22 1.33
CA GLU A 216 23.50 14.54 2.15
C GLU A 216 23.13 14.68 3.62
N LEU A 217 24.09 14.43 4.52
CA LEU A 217 23.86 14.45 5.97
C LEU A 217 23.18 15.74 6.44
N GLN A 218 23.61 16.90 5.95
CA GLN A 218 23.03 18.16 6.35
C GLN A 218 21.55 18.29 5.94
N GLN A 219 21.19 17.81 4.74
CA GLN A 219 19.79 17.78 4.30
C GLN A 219 18.96 16.81 5.16
N ILE A 220 19.51 15.64 5.50
CA ILE A 220 18.86 14.67 6.41
C ILE A 220 18.55 15.33 7.76
N LYS A 221 19.54 16.00 8.35
CA LYS A 221 19.39 16.71 9.64
C LYS A 221 18.34 17.82 9.54
N THR A 222 18.47 18.71 8.55
CA THR A 222 17.57 19.86 8.37
C THR A 222 16.14 19.44 8.06
N PHE A 223 15.92 18.57 7.07
CA PHE A 223 14.57 18.15 6.68
C PHE A 223 13.94 17.28 7.78
N GLY A 224 14.70 16.37 8.39
CA GLY A 224 14.21 15.57 9.51
C GLY A 224 13.76 16.46 10.68
N ARG A 225 14.52 17.49 11.03
CA ARG A 225 14.13 18.47 12.07
C ARG A 225 12.85 19.22 11.67
N GLN A 226 12.77 19.75 10.46
CA GLN A 226 11.60 20.51 9.98
C GLN A 226 10.32 19.66 10.01
N ILE A 227 10.40 18.39 9.57
CA ILE A 227 9.27 17.45 9.61
C ILE A 227 8.83 17.17 11.05
N LEU A 228 9.78 16.91 11.96
CA LEU A 228 9.46 16.63 13.36
C LEU A 228 8.82 17.84 14.07
N GLU A 229 9.22 19.07 13.75
CA GLU A 229 8.55 20.27 14.29
C GLU A 229 7.08 20.36 13.83
N VAL A 230 6.78 20.01 12.57
CA VAL A 230 5.40 19.97 12.09
C VAL A 230 4.59 18.89 12.81
N LEU A 231 5.15 17.68 12.94
CA LEU A 231 4.47 16.59 13.65
C LEU A 231 4.17 16.97 15.10
N LYS A 232 5.15 17.54 15.81
CA LYS A 232 4.98 18.04 17.17
C LYS A 232 3.86 19.08 17.24
N PHE A 233 3.87 20.05 16.33
CA PHE A 233 2.84 21.08 16.25
C PHE A 233 1.44 20.49 16.05
N LEU A 234 1.28 19.51 15.14
CA LEU A 234 -0.01 18.86 14.90
C LEU A 234 -0.48 18.04 16.11
N HIS A 235 0.43 17.32 16.77
CA HIS A 235 0.15 16.56 17.99
C HIS A 235 -0.32 17.47 19.13
N GLU A 236 0.35 18.61 19.35
CA GLU A 236 -0.04 19.62 20.34
C GLU A 236 -1.40 20.27 20.04
N LYS A 237 -1.75 20.40 18.75
CA LYS A 237 -3.07 20.90 18.32
C LYS A 237 -4.16 19.83 18.34
N GLY A 238 -3.81 18.56 18.54
CA GLY A 238 -4.74 17.43 18.41
C GLY A 238 -5.27 17.26 16.99
N PHE A 239 -4.52 17.69 15.97
CA PHE A 239 -4.91 17.58 14.57
C PHE A 239 -4.35 16.28 13.97
N PRO A 240 -5.17 15.41 13.35
CA PRO A 240 -4.71 14.12 12.84
C PRO A 240 -3.85 14.29 11.57
N TYR A 241 -2.78 13.49 11.45
CA TYR A 241 -1.97 13.42 10.22
C TYR A 241 -1.84 12.00 9.66
N GLY A 242 -1.00 11.12 10.20
CA GLY A 242 -0.92 9.71 9.82
C GLY A 242 -0.53 9.42 8.36
N HIS A 243 -0.08 10.43 7.61
CA HIS A 243 0.12 10.38 6.15
C HIS A 243 1.54 10.72 5.72
N LEU A 244 2.50 10.68 6.64
CA LEU A 244 3.89 11.02 6.34
C LEU A 244 4.51 10.00 5.37
N HIS A 245 5.05 10.51 4.27
CA HIS A 245 5.94 9.80 3.34
C HIS A 245 6.64 10.83 2.46
N SER A 246 7.67 10.43 1.72
CA SER A 246 8.48 11.33 0.88
C SER A 246 7.66 12.08 -0.18
N ALA A 247 6.63 11.46 -0.74
CA ALA A 247 5.71 12.11 -1.69
C ALA A 247 4.72 13.11 -1.05
N ASN A 248 4.69 13.20 0.29
CA ASN A 248 3.90 14.18 1.05
C ASN A 248 4.80 15.24 1.70
N VAL A 249 6.02 15.39 1.21
CA VAL A 249 6.96 16.45 1.61
C VAL A 249 7.35 17.23 0.37
N MET A 250 6.95 18.50 0.30
CA MET A 250 7.27 19.42 -0.79
C MET A 250 8.65 20.05 -0.56
N LEU A 251 9.41 20.28 -1.63
CA LEU A 251 10.67 21.03 -1.58
C LEU A 251 10.43 22.50 -1.92
N ASP A 252 10.71 23.42 -1.01
CA ASP A 252 10.50 24.86 -1.19
C ASP A 252 11.75 25.64 -0.79
N GLY A 253 12.56 26.00 -1.80
CA GLY A 253 13.91 26.51 -1.58
C GLY A 253 14.79 25.46 -0.88
N ASP A 254 15.42 25.86 0.22
CA ASP A 254 16.26 25.01 1.08
C ASP A 254 15.49 24.39 2.25
N ALA A 255 14.16 24.53 2.27
CA ALA A 255 13.28 23.95 3.27
C ALA A 255 12.39 22.86 2.66
N CYS A 256 11.94 21.95 3.53
CA CYS A 256 10.88 21.02 3.21
C CYS A 256 9.58 21.43 3.90
N LYS A 257 8.45 21.15 3.25
CA LYS A 257 7.11 21.52 3.75
C LYS A 257 6.16 20.34 3.65
N LEU A 258 5.48 20.03 4.75
CA LEU A 258 4.54 18.92 4.83
C LEU A 258 3.26 19.22 4.04
N LEU A 259 2.79 18.24 3.27
CA LEU A 259 1.60 18.32 2.44
C LEU A 259 0.42 17.55 3.07
N ASP A 260 -0.75 17.73 2.47
CA ASP A 260 -1.78 16.69 2.46
C ASP A 260 -2.47 16.41 3.82
N LEU A 261 -2.53 17.42 4.71
CA LEU A 261 -3.24 17.35 6.00
C LEU A 261 -4.73 16.95 5.84
N GLU A 262 -5.37 17.30 4.73
CA GLU A 262 -6.75 16.92 4.41
C GLU A 262 -6.95 15.41 4.35
N ASN A 263 -5.92 14.63 4.03
CA ASN A 263 -6.08 13.19 3.81
C ASN A 263 -6.63 12.49 5.06
N ALA A 264 -6.22 12.94 6.25
CA ALA A 264 -6.69 12.39 7.52
C ALA A 264 -8.16 12.75 7.79
N LEU A 265 -8.55 13.99 7.46
CA LEU A 265 -9.94 14.46 7.60
C LEU A 265 -10.89 13.69 6.69
N LEU A 266 -10.42 13.38 5.48
CA LEU A 266 -11.15 12.62 4.48
C LEU A 266 -11.12 11.11 4.74
N GLY A 267 -10.39 10.64 5.75
CA GLY A 267 -10.32 9.22 6.08
C GLY A 267 -9.61 8.38 5.03
N LEU A 268 -8.71 8.97 4.24
CA LEU A 268 -8.01 8.27 3.18
C LEU A 268 -7.05 7.21 3.75
N PRO A 269 -6.76 6.13 3.02
CA PRO A 269 -5.75 5.18 3.46
C PRO A 269 -4.35 5.83 3.47
N SER A 270 -3.57 5.50 4.50
CA SER A 270 -2.16 5.86 4.60
C SER A 270 -1.30 4.98 3.70
N PHE A 271 -0.22 5.54 3.14
CA PHE A 271 0.71 4.81 2.29
C PHE A 271 1.31 3.61 3.03
N TYR A 272 1.68 3.80 4.30
CA TYR A 272 2.31 2.75 5.11
C TYR A 272 1.32 1.89 5.89
N ARG A 273 0.00 1.91 5.60
CA ARG A 273 -1.00 1.18 6.40
C ARG A 273 -0.68 -0.31 6.54
N SER A 274 -0.40 -0.99 5.44
CA SER A 274 -0.04 -2.40 5.43
C SER A 274 1.24 -2.72 6.22
N TYR A 275 2.10 -1.73 6.47
CA TYR A 275 3.34 -1.88 7.23
C TYR A 275 3.07 -1.78 8.74
N PHE A 276 2.29 -0.78 9.19
CA PHE A 276 2.02 -0.62 10.62
C PHE A 276 0.87 -1.47 11.17
N SER A 277 -0.12 -1.85 10.35
CA SER A 277 -1.24 -2.72 10.76
C SER A 277 -0.80 -4.12 11.22
N GLN A 278 0.48 -4.45 11.08
CA GLN A 278 1.05 -5.72 11.53
C GLN A 278 1.53 -5.69 12.99
N PHE A 279 1.65 -4.50 13.58
CA PHE A 279 2.31 -4.28 14.87
C PHE A 279 1.36 -3.65 15.89
N ARG A 280 0.96 -4.42 16.91
CA ARG A 280 0.00 -4.00 17.95
C ARG A 280 0.40 -2.75 18.75
N LYS A 281 1.69 -2.44 18.80
CA LYS A 281 2.22 -1.26 19.51
C LYS A 281 2.08 0.03 18.71
N ILE A 282 1.83 -0.05 17.40
CA ILE A 282 1.55 1.09 16.55
C ILE A 282 0.03 1.21 16.45
N ASN A 283 -0.59 1.87 17.41
CA ASN A 283 -2.04 1.91 17.57
C ASN A 283 -2.62 3.32 17.79
N THR A 284 -1.77 4.33 17.91
CA THR A 284 -2.17 5.75 17.93
C THR A 284 -1.71 6.48 16.67
N LEU A 285 -2.37 7.58 16.30
CA LEU A 285 -1.91 8.42 15.18
C LEU A 285 -0.49 8.96 15.42
N GLU A 286 -0.13 9.32 16.66
CA GLU A 286 1.23 9.75 16.99
C GLU A 286 2.26 8.64 16.72
N SER A 287 1.94 7.39 17.09
CA SER A 287 2.82 6.25 16.84
C SER A 287 2.91 5.94 15.33
N ILE A 288 1.83 6.12 14.58
CA ILE A 288 1.83 5.99 13.12
C ILE A 288 2.76 7.05 12.51
N ASP A 289 2.66 8.31 12.93
CA ASP A 289 3.51 9.39 12.43
C ASP A 289 4.99 9.11 12.70
N VAL A 290 5.34 8.62 13.90
CA VAL A 290 6.72 8.23 14.23
C VAL A 290 7.21 7.06 13.38
N HIS A 291 6.39 6.02 13.19
CA HIS A 291 6.74 4.90 12.32
C HIS A 291 6.96 5.36 10.87
N CYS A 292 6.05 6.20 10.35
CA CYS A 292 6.18 6.77 9.02
C CYS A 292 7.41 7.67 8.88
N PHE A 293 7.79 8.39 9.94
CA PHE A 293 9.02 9.16 10.00
C PHE A 293 10.25 8.26 9.91
N GLY A 294 10.26 7.11 10.56
CA GLY A 294 11.33 6.11 10.41
C GLY A 294 11.51 5.66 8.96
N HIS A 295 10.41 5.31 8.27
CA HIS A 295 10.45 4.96 6.83
C HIS A 295 10.98 6.11 5.98
N LEU A 296 10.52 7.33 6.23
CA LEU A 296 10.96 8.51 5.51
C LEU A 296 12.45 8.81 5.76
N LEU A 297 12.92 8.73 7.00
CA LEU A 297 14.32 8.91 7.34
C LEU A 297 15.20 7.85 6.68
N TYR A 298 14.73 6.59 6.63
CA TYR A 298 15.41 5.52 5.91
C TYR A 298 15.51 5.86 4.42
N GLU A 299 14.41 6.27 3.80
CA GLU A 299 14.38 6.63 2.38
C GLU A 299 15.26 7.85 2.06
N MET A 300 15.27 8.88 2.92
CA MET A 300 16.18 10.02 2.81
C MET A 300 17.66 9.59 2.92
N THR A 301 17.95 8.60 3.76
CA THR A 301 19.33 8.15 4.02
C THR A 301 19.87 7.28 2.88
N TYR A 302 19.10 6.28 2.47
CA TYR A 302 19.56 5.24 1.55
C TYR A 302 19.03 5.40 0.12
N GLY A 303 18.16 6.39 -0.13
CA GLY A 303 17.56 6.64 -1.43
C GLY A 303 16.50 5.63 -1.86
N ARG A 304 16.10 4.72 -0.96
CA ARG A 304 15.12 3.65 -1.19
C ARG A 304 14.41 3.27 0.11
N PRO A 305 13.18 2.72 0.06
CA PRO A 305 12.51 2.20 1.25
C PRO A 305 13.27 0.99 1.83
N PRO A 306 13.02 0.63 3.11
CA PRO A 306 13.55 -0.61 3.68
C PRO A 306 12.91 -1.83 3.00
N ASP A 307 13.70 -2.88 2.79
CA ASP A 307 13.23 -4.13 2.15
C ASP A 307 12.19 -4.86 3.03
N SER A 308 12.35 -4.76 4.36
CA SER A 308 11.41 -5.31 5.34
C SER A 308 11.46 -4.51 6.64
N ILE A 309 10.37 -4.59 7.43
CA ILE A 309 10.30 -4.12 8.81
C ILE A 309 9.94 -5.31 9.71
N PRO A 310 10.55 -5.48 10.89
CA PRO A 310 11.61 -4.64 11.48
C PRO A 310 12.95 -4.72 10.72
N VAL A 311 13.84 -3.76 11.00
CA VAL A 311 15.21 -3.69 10.46
C VAL A 311 16.19 -4.02 11.59
N ASP A 312 16.91 -5.13 11.45
CA ASP A 312 17.89 -5.58 12.44
C ASP A 312 19.33 -5.20 12.08
N SER A 313 19.60 -4.89 10.81
CA SER A 313 20.90 -4.46 10.33
C SER A 313 20.75 -3.33 9.32
N PHE A 314 21.40 -2.21 9.60
CA PHE A 314 21.38 -1.02 8.74
C PHE A 314 22.59 -1.02 7.81
N PRO A 315 22.42 -0.69 6.52
CA PRO A 315 23.55 -0.41 5.63
C PRO A 315 24.41 0.74 6.16
N PRO A 316 25.65 0.92 5.66
CA PRO A 316 26.48 2.06 6.01
C PRO A 316 25.75 3.39 5.76
N ALA A 317 25.69 4.23 6.79
CA ALA A 317 25.01 5.51 6.79
C ALA A 317 26.04 6.66 6.93
N PRO A 318 25.68 7.89 6.52
CA PRO A 318 26.59 9.04 6.61
C PRO A 318 26.89 9.48 8.07
N SER A 319 26.15 9.01 9.07
CA SER A 319 26.40 9.28 10.49
C SER A 319 25.77 8.21 11.38
N LEU A 320 26.45 7.87 12.47
CA LEU A 320 25.93 6.96 13.50
C LEU A 320 24.67 7.50 14.19
N SER A 321 24.51 8.83 14.25
CA SER A 321 23.30 9.45 14.81
C SER A 321 22.06 9.15 13.96
N VAL A 322 22.22 8.97 12.63
CA VAL A 322 21.14 8.54 11.74
C VAL A 322 20.71 7.11 12.09
N VAL A 323 21.68 6.21 12.23
CA VAL A 323 21.43 4.81 12.57
C VAL A 323 20.74 4.70 13.93
N SER A 324 21.20 5.44 14.94
CA SER A 324 20.59 5.44 16.28
C SER A 324 19.11 5.86 16.27
N VAL A 325 18.75 6.88 15.47
CA VAL A 325 17.33 7.27 15.31
C VAL A 325 16.56 6.16 14.61
N LEU A 326 17.08 5.60 13.52
CA LEU A 326 16.42 4.53 12.77
C LEU A 326 16.21 3.27 13.62
N GLU A 327 17.21 2.85 14.40
CA GLU A 327 17.14 1.73 15.34
C GLU A 327 16.05 1.96 16.39
N SER A 328 15.93 3.19 16.92
CA SER A 328 14.91 3.52 17.91
C SER A 328 13.47 3.45 17.38
N ILE A 329 13.28 3.44 16.05
CA ILE A 329 11.96 3.48 15.41
C ILE A 329 11.63 2.18 14.67
N LEU A 330 12.59 1.59 13.94
CA LEU A 330 12.34 0.50 12.99
C LEU A 330 12.86 -0.87 13.46
N SER A 331 13.52 -0.95 14.62
CA SER A 331 14.05 -2.22 15.13
C SER A 331 12.97 -3.18 15.64
N CYS A 332 13.34 -4.45 15.81
CA CYS A 332 12.52 -5.45 16.50
C CYS A 332 12.07 -4.98 17.90
N ASP A 333 12.96 -4.29 18.61
CA ASP A 333 12.68 -3.78 19.95
C ASP A 333 11.60 -2.70 19.91
N ALA A 334 11.74 -1.71 19.02
CA ALA A 334 10.77 -0.65 18.83
C ALA A 334 9.36 -1.18 18.48
N MET A 335 9.28 -2.22 17.64
CA MET A 335 8.01 -2.85 17.27
C MET A 335 7.33 -3.60 18.43
N LYS A 336 8.10 -4.03 19.45
CA LYS A 336 7.60 -4.79 20.61
C LYS A 336 7.35 -3.92 21.83
N ASN A 337 8.22 -2.95 22.07
CA ASN A 337 8.25 -2.14 23.30
C ASN A 337 7.69 -0.73 23.09
N GLY A 338 7.59 -0.27 21.84
CA GLY A 338 7.12 1.06 21.48
C GLY A 338 8.25 1.94 20.93
N MET A 339 7.85 3.04 20.28
CA MET A 339 8.76 4.01 19.66
C MET A 339 8.84 5.28 20.53
N PRO A 340 9.93 6.07 20.41
CA PRO A 340 10.03 7.36 21.07
C PRO A 340 8.95 8.35 20.60
N THR A 341 8.62 9.33 21.44
CA THR A 341 7.77 10.45 21.03
C THR A 341 8.51 11.41 20.10
N VAL A 342 7.78 12.23 19.34
CA VAL A 342 8.37 13.28 18.50
C VAL A 342 9.26 14.24 19.32
N SER A 343 8.80 14.63 20.51
CA SER A 343 9.60 15.46 21.43
C SER A 343 10.92 14.80 21.82
N ARG A 344 10.94 13.47 22.02
CA ARG A 344 12.18 12.74 22.30
C ARG A 344 13.09 12.69 21.08
N LEU A 345 12.54 12.46 19.88
CA LEU A 345 13.30 12.46 18.63
C LEU A 345 14.00 13.82 18.42
N LEU A 346 13.30 14.93 18.64
CA LEU A 346 13.86 16.29 18.52
C LEU A 346 15.06 16.54 19.47
N GLN A 347 15.16 15.80 20.58
CA GLN A 347 16.27 15.88 21.54
C GLN A 347 17.43 14.95 21.19
N MET A 348 17.28 14.05 20.21
CA MET A 348 18.34 13.14 19.83
C MET A 348 19.47 13.88 19.08
N PRO A 349 20.73 13.40 19.16
CA PRO A 349 21.89 14.09 18.59
C PRO A 349 21.80 14.41 17.09
N LEU A 350 20.98 13.68 16.33
CA LEU A 350 20.78 13.95 14.92
C LEU A 350 20.07 15.28 14.65
N PHE A 351 19.22 15.73 15.57
CA PHE A 351 18.32 16.86 15.37
C PHE A 351 18.49 17.98 16.40
N SER A 352 19.05 17.70 17.57
CA SER A 352 19.09 18.64 18.69
C SER A 352 19.91 19.91 18.40
N ASP A 353 20.95 19.81 17.56
CA ASP A 353 21.84 20.91 17.19
C ASP A 353 21.43 21.65 15.91
N VAL A 354 20.33 21.25 15.27
CA VAL A 354 19.83 21.87 14.04
C VAL A 354 19.10 23.17 14.37
N LEU A 355 19.70 24.30 14.03
CA LEU A 355 19.08 25.61 14.16
C LEU A 355 18.19 25.91 12.94
N LEU A 356 16.91 26.17 13.21
CA LEU A 356 15.95 26.59 12.19
C LEU A 356 15.90 28.11 12.15
N THR A 357 16.16 28.70 10.98
CA THR A 357 16.30 30.15 10.81
C THR A 357 14.98 30.90 10.60
N ASN A 358 13.86 30.18 10.44
CA ASN A 358 12.56 30.81 10.21
C ASN A 358 11.91 31.27 11.51
N SER A 359 11.67 32.58 11.63
CA SER A 359 11.07 33.23 12.81
C SER A 359 9.53 33.32 12.78
N GLU A 360 8.87 32.81 11.72
CA GLU A 360 7.42 32.84 11.62
C GLU A 360 6.78 31.97 12.71
N LYS A 361 5.99 32.59 13.59
CA LYS A 361 5.27 31.87 14.66
C LYS A 361 4.10 31.09 14.05
N PRO A 362 4.04 29.76 14.25
CA PRO A 362 2.92 28.96 13.77
C PRO A 362 1.56 29.44 14.30
N GLN A 363 0.57 29.54 13.41
CA GLN A 363 -0.80 29.90 13.73
C GLN A 363 -1.78 28.88 13.16
N PHE A 364 -2.53 28.24 14.05
CA PHE A 364 -3.64 27.37 13.66
C PHE A 364 -4.69 27.39 14.77
N LYS A 365 -5.74 28.17 14.56
CA LYS A 365 -6.83 28.35 15.52
C LYS A 365 -7.96 27.38 15.22
N ILE A 366 -7.96 26.25 15.92
CA ILE A 366 -9.03 25.24 15.82
C ILE A 366 -10.12 25.57 16.85
N PRO A 367 -11.36 25.85 16.43
CA PRO A 367 -12.49 26.06 17.35
C PRO A 367 -12.68 24.88 18.30
N THR A 368 -13.05 25.14 19.56
CA THR A 368 -13.16 24.11 20.61
C THR A 368 -14.06 22.95 20.21
N LYS A 369 -15.25 23.24 19.69
CA LYS A 369 -16.19 22.21 19.20
C LYS A 369 -15.57 21.33 18.11
N LEU A 370 -14.82 21.94 17.19
CA LEU A 370 -14.15 21.18 16.13
C LEU A 370 -13.00 20.34 16.67
N ARG A 371 -12.28 20.85 17.68
CA ARG A 371 -11.20 20.11 18.35
C ARG A 371 -11.72 18.85 19.04
N GLU A 372 -12.89 18.93 19.67
CA GLU A 372 -13.57 17.78 20.26
C GLU A 372 -13.98 16.76 19.19
N ALA A 373 -14.55 17.22 18.07
CA ALA A 373 -14.90 16.34 16.94
C ALA A 373 -13.67 15.65 16.34
N LEU A 374 -12.56 16.37 16.17
CA LEU A 374 -11.28 15.79 15.70
C LEU A 374 -10.74 14.74 16.67
N LYS A 375 -10.86 14.98 17.98
CA LYS A 375 -10.46 14.01 19.01
C LYS A 375 -11.28 12.72 18.90
N ILE A 376 -12.61 12.82 18.80
CA ILE A 376 -13.50 11.66 18.64
C ILE A 376 -13.18 10.92 17.34
N ALA A 377 -13.02 11.64 16.23
CA ALA A 377 -12.67 11.04 14.95
C ALA A 377 -11.34 10.28 15.03
N LYS A 378 -10.33 10.86 15.68
CA LYS A 378 -9.04 10.19 15.93
C LYS A 378 -9.21 8.90 16.73
N GLU A 379 -9.97 8.91 17.83
CA GLU A 379 -10.23 7.71 18.63
C GLU A 379 -10.93 6.60 17.82
N CYS A 380 -11.84 6.97 16.90
CA CYS A 380 -12.47 6.03 15.98
C CYS A 380 -11.47 5.39 15.00
N ILE A 381 -10.53 6.17 14.44
CA ILE A 381 -9.47 5.67 13.55
C ILE A 381 -8.60 4.64 14.29
N GLU A 382 -8.17 4.98 15.50
CA GLU A 382 -7.31 4.13 16.35
C GLU A 382 -8.02 2.84 16.76
N LYS A 383 -9.33 2.92 17.05
CA LYS A 383 -10.17 1.76 17.32
C LYS A 383 -10.25 0.83 16.11
N ARG A 384 -10.55 1.37 14.92
CA ARG A 384 -10.63 0.58 13.67
C ARG A 384 -9.30 -0.09 13.35
N LEU A 385 -8.18 0.60 13.54
CA LEU A 385 -6.85 0.01 13.38
C LEU A 385 -6.61 -1.15 14.36
N THR A 386 -7.00 -0.99 15.62
CA THR A 386 -6.86 -2.03 16.62
C THR A 386 -7.69 -3.27 16.29
N GLU A 387 -8.89 -3.09 15.74
CA GLU A 387 -9.75 -4.17 15.24
C GLU A 387 -9.11 -4.89 14.03
N GLU A 388 -8.60 -4.13 13.07
CA GLU A 388 -7.85 -4.65 11.91
C GLU A 388 -6.64 -5.48 12.35
N GLN A 389 -5.85 -4.99 13.30
CA GLN A 389 -4.69 -5.69 13.88
C GLN A 389 -5.07 -7.02 14.54
N LYS A 390 -6.23 -7.07 15.22
CA LYS A 390 -6.74 -8.31 15.83
C LYS A 390 -7.07 -9.34 14.74
N LEU A 391 -7.74 -8.92 13.68
CA LEU A 391 -8.09 -9.79 12.54
C LEU A 391 -6.84 -10.32 11.83
N ILE A 392 -5.86 -9.46 11.54
CA ILE A 392 -4.59 -9.86 10.91
C ILE A 392 -3.86 -10.89 11.77
N HIS A 393 -3.80 -10.68 13.09
CA HIS A 393 -3.14 -11.61 13.99
C HIS A 393 -3.87 -12.94 14.11
N GLN A 394 -5.21 -12.92 14.20
CA GLN A 394 -6.02 -14.13 14.19
C GLN A 394 -5.81 -14.91 12.89
N HIS A 395 -5.80 -14.24 11.75
CA HIS A 395 -5.52 -14.84 10.45
C HIS A 395 -4.13 -15.50 10.42
N ARG A 396 -3.08 -14.78 10.83
CA ARG A 396 -1.71 -15.33 10.90
C ARG A 396 -1.60 -16.56 11.78
N ARG A 397 -2.30 -16.57 12.93
CA ARG A 397 -2.34 -17.75 13.83
C ARG A 397 -3.00 -18.94 13.16
N LEU A 398 -4.14 -18.73 12.49
CA LEU A 398 -4.86 -19.77 11.76
C LEU A 398 -4.02 -20.33 10.60
N THR A 399 -3.41 -19.47 9.79
CA THR A 399 -2.55 -19.88 8.66
C THR A 399 -1.35 -20.69 9.14
N ARG A 400 -0.69 -20.29 10.23
CA ARG A 400 0.39 -21.08 10.84
C ARG A 400 -0.12 -22.44 11.33
N ALA A 401 -1.25 -22.48 12.04
CA ALA A 401 -1.85 -23.72 12.52
C ALA A 401 -2.19 -24.68 11.36
N GLN A 402 -2.77 -24.15 10.28
CA GLN A 402 -3.07 -24.92 9.07
C GLN A 402 -1.80 -25.45 8.38
N SER A 403 -0.73 -24.65 8.29
CA SER A 403 0.56 -25.14 7.74
C SER A 403 1.18 -26.26 8.58
N HIS A 404 1.07 -26.17 9.92
CA HIS A 404 1.54 -27.23 10.81
C HIS A 404 0.70 -28.50 10.67
N HIS A 405 -0.63 -28.37 10.57
CA HIS A 405 -1.53 -29.51 10.36
C HIS A 405 -1.28 -30.20 9.02
N GLY A 406 -1.19 -29.42 7.93
CA GLY A 406 -0.87 -29.95 6.59
C GLY A 406 0.50 -30.61 6.53
N SER A 407 1.51 -30.08 7.23
CA SER A 407 2.83 -30.72 7.38
C SER A 407 2.74 -32.06 8.14
N GLU A 408 1.92 -32.18 9.18
CA GLU A 408 1.76 -33.44 9.94
C GLU A 408 0.97 -34.48 9.15
N GLU A 409 -0.07 -34.08 8.41
CA GLU A 409 -0.79 -34.96 7.47
C GLU A 409 0.12 -35.43 6.33
N GLU A 410 0.91 -34.53 5.76
CA GLU A 410 1.92 -34.84 4.75
C GLU A 410 2.97 -35.83 5.28
N LYS A 411 3.47 -35.64 6.51
CA LYS A 411 4.36 -36.60 7.18
C LYS A 411 3.68 -37.95 7.40
N LYS A 412 2.41 -37.99 7.84
CA LYS A 412 1.64 -39.23 7.99
C LYS A 412 1.45 -39.94 6.64
N ARG A 413 1.12 -39.19 5.59
CA ARG A 413 0.97 -39.71 4.22
C ARG A 413 2.27 -40.31 3.70
N ARG A 414 3.41 -39.64 3.90
CA ARG A 414 4.75 -40.17 3.57
C ARG A 414 5.08 -41.44 4.34
N LYS A 415 4.77 -41.51 5.64
CA LYS A 415 4.95 -42.74 6.45
C LYS A 415 4.10 -43.90 5.95
N ILE A 416 2.85 -43.66 5.56
CA ILE A 416 1.95 -44.69 5.01
C ILE A 416 2.47 -45.17 3.65
N LEU A 417 2.89 -44.25 2.77
CA LEU A 417 3.47 -44.59 1.47
C LEU A 417 4.79 -45.38 1.61
N ALA A 418 5.66 -45.01 2.53
CA ALA A 418 6.89 -45.74 2.83
C ALA A 418 6.61 -47.16 3.35
N ARG A 419 5.62 -47.32 4.25
CA ARG A 419 5.16 -48.64 4.72
C ARG A 419 4.57 -49.49 3.59
N LYS A 420 3.80 -48.89 2.67
CA LYS A 420 3.29 -49.61 1.49
C LYS A 420 4.41 -50.02 0.53
N LYS A 421 5.42 -49.16 0.33
CA LYS A 421 6.59 -49.46 -0.52
C LYS A 421 7.47 -50.56 0.09
N SER A 422 7.70 -50.50 1.40
CA SER A 422 8.43 -51.55 2.14
C SER A 422 7.70 -52.89 2.12
N LYS A 423 6.38 -52.93 2.31
CA LYS A 423 5.61 -54.18 2.19
C LYS A 423 5.63 -54.77 0.79
N ARG A 424 5.75 -53.95 -0.26
CA ARG A 424 5.86 -54.40 -1.65
C ARG A 424 7.25 -54.97 -1.96
N SER A 425 8.32 -54.37 -1.42
CA SER A 425 9.67 -54.90 -1.56
C SER A 425 9.92 -56.18 -0.73
N THR A 426 9.20 -56.38 0.38
CA THR A 426 9.26 -57.65 1.14
C THR A 426 8.56 -58.81 0.42
N PHE A 427 7.55 -58.53 -0.42
CA PHE A 427 6.92 -59.54 -1.26
C PHE A 427 7.75 -59.88 -2.50
N GLU A 428 8.47 -58.91 -3.09
CA GLU A 428 9.39 -59.17 -4.22
C GLU A 428 10.71 -59.84 -3.80
N SER A 429 11.06 -59.82 -2.51
CA SER A 429 12.26 -60.52 -1.98
C SER A 429 11.97 -61.92 -1.43
N GLY A 430 10.72 -62.39 -1.50
CA GLY A 430 10.27 -63.68 -0.99
C GLY A 430 10.01 -64.75 -2.05
N GLU A 431 10.11 -64.42 -3.34
CA GLU A 431 9.86 -65.33 -4.47
C GLU A 431 11.14 -65.61 -5.29
N GLU A 432 12.24 -65.94 -4.62
CA GLU A 432 13.35 -66.67 -5.26
C GLU A 432 13.80 -67.80 -4.34
N HIS A 433 12.97 -68.85 -4.20
CA HIS A 433 13.41 -70.24 -4.00
C HIS A 433 12.18 -71.16 -3.89
N SER A 434 11.77 -71.74 -5.02
CA SER A 434 11.51 -73.18 -5.16
C SER A 434 10.83 -73.46 -6.50
N ALA A 435 11.63 -73.98 -7.44
CA ALA A 435 11.11 -74.64 -8.63
C ALA A 435 10.81 -76.11 -8.28
N LYS A 436 9.61 -76.60 -8.62
CA LYS A 436 9.39 -77.67 -9.63
C LYS A 436 8.08 -78.45 -9.44
N TYR A 437 7.50 -78.77 -10.61
CA TYR A 437 6.67 -79.91 -11.02
C TYR A 437 5.12 -79.85 -10.99
N SER A 438 4.59 -79.94 -12.24
CA SER A 438 3.55 -80.86 -12.74
C SER A 438 2.05 -80.47 -12.77
N ASN A 439 1.62 -80.21 -14.02
CA ASN A 439 0.49 -80.78 -14.78
C ASN A 439 -1.01 -80.60 -14.41
N SER A 440 -1.69 -80.03 -15.42
CA SER A 440 -2.96 -80.43 -16.06
C SER A 440 -4.30 -79.76 -15.69
N ASN A 441 -4.89 -79.24 -16.77
CA ASN A 441 -6.29 -79.25 -17.22
C ASN A 441 -7.40 -78.38 -16.63
N ASN A 442 -8.09 -77.75 -17.60
CA ASN A 442 -9.50 -77.33 -17.68
C ASN A 442 -9.94 -76.15 -16.79
N SER A 443 -10.78 -75.21 -17.20
CA SER A 443 -11.49 -74.92 -18.45
C SER A 443 -12.37 -73.68 -18.19
N ALA A 444 -12.56 -72.85 -19.23
CA ALA A 444 -13.72 -71.99 -19.49
C ALA A 444 -14.12 -70.87 -18.50
N GLY A 445 -14.34 -69.66 -19.04
CA GLY A 445 -15.09 -68.60 -18.35
C GLY A 445 -14.89 -67.19 -18.90
N SER A 446 -15.43 -66.92 -20.08
CA SER A 446 -15.51 -65.62 -20.76
C SER A 446 -16.24 -64.52 -19.96
N GLY A 447 -15.90 -63.25 -20.21
CA GLY A 447 -16.73 -62.11 -19.79
C GLY A 447 -16.12 -60.73 -20.04
N ALA A 448 -16.32 -60.19 -21.25
CA ALA A 448 -16.15 -58.77 -21.60
C ALA A 448 -17.01 -57.87 -20.65
N SER A 449 -16.71 -56.60 -20.36
CA SER A 449 -16.81 -55.46 -21.30
C SER A 449 -16.37 -54.16 -20.58
N SER A 450 -15.88 -53.17 -21.33
CA SER A 450 -15.64 -51.79 -20.89
C SER A 450 -16.90 -50.89 -21.09
N PRO A 451 -16.82 -49.53 -21.10
CA PRO A 451 -17.07 -48.63 -19.97
C PRO A 451 -18.19 -47.59 -20.24
N LEU A 452 -18.78 -46.96 -19.23
CA LEU A 452 -19.67 -45.79 -19.45
C LEU A 452 -19.55 -44.67 -18.40
N THR A 453 -19.02 -43.54 -18.90
CA THR A 453 -19.52 -42.15 -18.79
C THR A 453 -20.08 -41.59 -17.48
N SER A 454 -19.52 -40.43 -17.10
CA SER A 454 -20.02 -39.44 -16.14
C SER A 454 -21.43 -38.91 -16.48
N PRO A 455 -22.09 -38.28 -15.50
CA PRO A 455 -22.61 -36.94 -15.73
C PRO A 455 -22.31 -35.93 -14.61
N SER A 456 -22.29 -34.68 -15.03
CA SER A 456 -21.99 -33.44 -14.32
C SER A 456 -23.11 -32.92 -13.41
N SER A 457 -22.76 -31.88 -12.62
CA SER A 457 -23.59 -30.81 -11.98
C SER A 457 -23.75 -30.94 -10.44
N PRO A 458 -24.05 -29.85 -9.67
CA PRO A 458 -24.16 -28.42 -10.00
C PRO A 458 -23.37 -27.46 -9.09
N THR A 459 -23.30 -26.19 -9.52
CA THR A 459 -22.79 -24.99 -8.86
C THR A 459 -23.58 -24.62 -7.59
N PRO A 460 -22.95 -24.18 -6.48
CA PRO A 460 -23.64 -23.52 -5.37
C PRO A 460 -23.52 -21.98 -5.40
N PRO A 461 -24.43 -21.27 -4.70
CA PRO A 461 -24.76 -19.87 -4.96
C PRO A 461 -23.84 -18.84 -4.30
N SER A 462 -23.86 -17.65 -4.90
CA SER A 462 -23.25 -16.39 -4.45
C SER A 462 -23.70 -15.99 -3.04
N THR A 463 -22.74 -15.81 -2.12
CA THR A 463 -22.93 -15.05 -0.88
C THR A 463 -21.91 -13.92 -0.85
N ALA A 464 -22.42 -12.71 -1.01
CA ALA A 464 -21.68 -11.47 -0.81
C ALA A 464 -21.63 -11.20 0.70
N GLU A 465 -20.43 -11.24 1.28
CA GLU A 465 -20.14 -10.61 2.55
C GLU A 465 -18.95 -9.67 2.36
N HIS A 466 -19.13 -8.44 2.82
CA HIS A 466 -18.15 -7.36 2.82
C HIS A 466 -16.85 -7.80 3.51
N ALA A 467 -15.79 -7.98 2.71
CA ALA A 467 -14.42 -8.01 3.21
C ALA A 467 -13.75 -6.67 2.93
N SER A 468 -13.39 -5.97 4.00
CA SER A 468 -12.66 -4.71 4.02
C SER A 468 -11.26 -4.88 3.38
N PHE A 469 -10.92 -4.03 2.41
CA PHE A 469 -9.56 -3.88 1.88
C PHE A 469 -8.68 -2.96 2.73
#